data_AF-A0A6C0H7B1-F1
#
_entry.id   AF-A0A6C0H7B1-F1
#
_cell.length_a   1.000
_cell.length_b   1.000
_cell.length_c   1.000
_cell.angle_alpha   90.00
_cell.angle_beta   90.00
_cell.angle_gamma   90.00
#
_symmetry.space_group_name_H-M   'P 1'
#
loop_
_entity.id
_entity.type
_entity.pdbx_description
1 polymer ?
#
loop_
_entity_poly.entity_id
_entity_poly.type
_entity_poly.pdbx_seq_one_letter_code
_entity_poly.pdbx_strand_id
1 'polypeptide(L)'
;MVEPVNLKLYNYVKSLASKKFQSKTGIYKSSWIVREYKRRGGKFKGSRPKNSGLKRWFKEKWVDLNRPIRNSRGEVIGYRSCGRSSAKGSKEKYPLCRPSYRVTSRTPRTYKEISQSAIKKAKRDKSKVRGSKNIKFGGGQTRSQYYGKRSRVMIKVPENVRKWALYAFKLKSIGFQGATETGWRRAKQLASQESISVEDARYMRNWFARHIYTSYPGFKKWDQAGRPKDRSWHRKHAILSWITWAGDAGFRWINSLKVLSQINRYFGTEYKPIRGKKRAP
;
A
#
# COMPACT_ATOMS: atom_id res chain seq x y z
N MET A 1 -21.77 19.46 5.83
CA MET A 1 -21.01 19.61 4.57
C MET A 1 -20.95 21.09 4.21
N VAL A 2 -20.02 21.51 3.33
CA VAL A 2 -19.90 22.93 2.95
C VAL A 2 -20.83 23.22 1.77
N GLU A 3 -21.73 24.19 1.91
CA GLU A 3 -22.78 24.49 0.92
C GLU A 3 -22.76 25.96 0.49
N PRO A 4 -23.03 26.28 -0.78
CA PRO A 4 -23.11 27.67 -1.24
C PRO A 4 -24.35 28.34 -0.65
N VAL A 5 -24.21 29.57 -0.16
CA VAL A 5 -25.33 30.34 0.39
C VAL A 5 -26.23 30.88 -0.73
N ASN A 6 -25.62 31.45 -1.77
CA ASN A 6 -26.32 31.93 -2.96
C ASN A 6 -26.22 30.88 -4.09
N LEU A 7 -27.28 30.09 -4.26
CA LEU A 7 -27.34 29.02 -5.25
C LEU A 7 -27.43 29.53 -6.69
N LYS A 8 -28.13 30.65 -6.93
CA LYS A 8 -28.28 31.27 -8.26
C LYS A 8 -26.92 31.71 -8.81
N LEU A 9 -26.14 32.44 -8.01
CA LEU A 9 -24.78 32.85 -8.35
C LEU A 9 -23.85 31.63 -8.53
N TYR A 10 -24.00 30.61 -7.68
CA TYR A 10 -23.18 29.40 -7.78
C TYR A 10 -23.45 28.63 -9.08
N ASN A 11 -24.72 28.47 -9.46
CA ASN A 11 -25.12 27.83 -10.71
C ASN A 11 -24.69 28.63 -11.94
N TYR A 12 -24.76 29.96 -11.88
CA TYR A 12 -24.18 30.82 -12.90
C TYR A 12 -22.66 30.62 -13.04
N VAL A 13 -21.90 30.56 -11.95
CA VAL A 13 -20.46 30.27 -12.02
C VAL A 13 -20.19 28.86 -12.56
N LYS A 14 -21.04 27.87 -12.25
CA LYS A 14 -20.94 26.52 -12.85
C LYS A 14 -21.16 26.54 -14.37
N SER A 15 -22.04 27.39 -14.88
CA SER A 15 -22.25 27.53 -16.32
C SER A 15 -21.02 28.17 -16.99
N LEU A 16 -20.46 29.23 -16.40
CA LEU A 16 -19.19 29.83 -16.85
C LEU A 16 -18.04 28.81 -16.83
N ALA A 17 -17.94 28.01 -15.77
CA ALA A 17 -16.93 26.96 -15.68
C ALA A 17 -17.10 25.90 -16.77
N SER A 18 -18.34 25.63 -17.19
CA SER A 18 -18.61 24.64 -18.23
C SER A 18 -18.32 25.17 -19.64
N LYS A 19 -18.35 26.49 -19.83
CA LYS A 19 -17.82 27.16 -21.03
C LYS A 19 -16.28 27.20 -21.03
N LYS A 20 -15.66 27.50 -19.89
CA LYS A 20 -14.20 27.64 -19.73
C LYS A 20 -13.43 26.32 -19.73
N PHE A 21 -13.98 25.29 -19.09
CA PHE A 21 -13.36 23.98 -18.96
C PHE A 21 -14.21 22.96 -19.70
N GLN A 22 -13.64 22.35 -20.75
CA GLN A 22 -14.30 21.30 -21.49
C GLN A 22 -14.34 19.96 -20.71
N SER A 23 -13.68 19.85 -19.54
CA SER A 23 -13.84 18.70 -18.64
C SER A 23 -15.16 18.74 -17.85
N LYS A 24 -15.94 17.65 -17.85
CA LYS A 24 -17.19 17.57 -17.05
C LYS A 24 -16.89 17.66 -15.55
N THR A 25 -15.93 16.88 -15.07
CA THR A 25 -15.46 16.85 -13.66
C THR A 25 -13.93 16.98 -13.61
N GLY A 26 -13.41 17.70 -12.62
CA GLY A 26 -11.96 17.88 -12.48
C GLY A 26 -11.57 18.84 -11.36
N ILE A 27 -10.45 18.56 -10.70
CA ILE A 27 -9.97 19.34 -9.54
C ILE A 27 -9.79 20.82 -9.89
N TYR A 28 -9.26 21.14 -11.08
CA TYR A 28 -9.08 22.52 -11.54
C TYR A 28 -10.40 23.24 -11.78
N LYS A 29 -11.36 22.60 -12.45
CA LYS A 29 -12.70 23.17 -12.69
C LYS A 29 -13.41 23.44 -11.36
N SER A 30 -13.45 22.46 -10.46
CA SER A 30 -14.06 22.60 -9.13
C SER A 30 -13.39 23.70 -8.30
N SER A 31 -12.06 23.79 -8.36
CA SER A 31 -11.32 24.83 -7.62
C SER A 31 -11.54 26.22 -8.22
N TRP A 32 -11.64 26.33 -9.55
CA TRP A 32 -11.97 27.59 -10.22
C TRP A 32 -13.39 28.05 -9.87
N ILE A 33 -14.39 27.15 -9.86
CA ILE A 33 -15.77 27.47 -9.45
C ILE A 33 -15.77 28.09 -8.05
N VAL A 34 -15.09 27.46 -7.09
CA VAL A 34 -15.03 27.95 -5.70
C VAL A 34 -14.34 29.32 -5.62
N ARG A 35 -13.24 29.52 -6.36
CA ARG A 35 -12.52 30.80 -6.38
C ARG A 35 -13.35 31.91 -7.01
N GLU A 36 -13.96 31.64 -8.15
CA GLU A 36 -14.75 32.62 -8.90
C GLU A 36 -16.04 32.98 -8.18
N TYR A 37 -16.71 31.99 -7.57
CA TYR A 37 -17.88 32.23 -6.73
C TYR A 37 -17.57 33.18 -5.57
N LYS A 38 -16.46 32.93 -4.86
CA LYS A 38 -16.01 33.81 -3.77
C LYS A 38 -15.61 35.20 -4.26
N ARG A 39 -14.91 35.28 -5.40
CA ARG A 39 -14.53 36.55 -6.04
C ARG A 39 -15.75 37.42 -6.35
N ARG A 40 -16.87 36.80 -6.72
CA ARG A 40 -18.15 37.46 -7.00
C ARG A 40 -19.02 37.68 -5.75
N GLY A 41 -18.44 37.62 -4.55
CA GLY A 41 -19.14 37.86 -3.28
C GLY A 41 -19.88 36.65 -2.70
N GLY A 42 -19.80 35.48 -3.35
CA GLY A 42 -20.43 34.25 -2.86
C GLY A 42 -19.80 33.73 -1.57
N LYS A 43 -20.66 33.33 -0.61
CA LYS A 43 -20.25 32.75 0.68
C LYS A 43 -20.68 31.28 0.76
N PHE A 44 -19.94 30.50 1.55
CA PHE A 44 -20.31 29.12 1.85
C PHE A 44 -20.66 28.99 3.34
N LYS A 45 -21.68 28.18 3.67
CA LYS A 45 -22.05 27.80 5.03
C LYS A 45 -21.44 26.44 5.39
N GLY A 46 -21.18 26.21 6.68
CA GLY A 46 -20.63 24.95 7.22
C GLY A 46 -19.12 24.96 7.48
N SER A 47 -18.65 23.96 8.22
CA SER A 47 -17.25 23.85 8.65
C SER A 47 -16.36 23.20 7.58
N ARG A 48 -15.19 23.80 7.32
CA ARG A 48 -14.19 23.24 6.40
C ARG A 48 -13.23 22.31 7.16
N PRO A 49 -12.89 21.12 6.63
CA PRO A 49 -11.85 20.30 7.23
C PRO A 49 -10.50 21.02 7.20
N LYS A 50 -9.88 21.21 8.38
CA LYS A 50 -8.59 21.89 8.56
C LYS A 50 -7.45 21.22 7.77
N ASN A 51 -7.52 19.90 7.56
CA ASN A 51 -6.51 19.10 6.86
C ASN A 51 -6.91 18.70 5.43
N SER A 52 -7.33 19.66 4.60
CA SER A 52 -7.70 19.35 3.21
C SER A 52 -6.46 19.01 2.38
N GLY A 53 -6.34 17.75 1.93
CA GLY A 53 -5.27 17.29 1.04
C GLY A 53 -5.16 18.06 -0.27
N LEU A 54 -6.19 18.84 -0.63
CA LEU A 54 -6.23 19.71 -1.81
C LEU A 54 -5.21 20.85 -1.75
N LYS A 55 -4.98 21.47 -0.59
CA LYS A 55 -3.95 22.52 -0.46
C LYS A 55 -2.56 21.95 -0.73
N ARG A 56 -2.30 20.74 -0.22
CA ARG A 56 -1.08 19.98 -0.52
C ARG A 56 -1.01 19.66 -2.02
N TRP A 57 -2.10 19.18 -2.61
CA TRP A 57 -2.18 18.83 -4.03
C TRP A 57 -1.75 20.00 -4.94
N PHE A 58 -2.21 21.23 -4.69
CA PHE A 58 -1.77 22.39 -5.47
C PHE A 58 -0.28 22.73 -5.27
N LYS A 59 0.25 22.60 -4.05
CA LYS A 59 1.68 22.83 -3.76
C LYS A 59 2.59 21.78 -4.43
N GLU A 60 2.10 20.56 -4.64
CA GLU A 60 2.84 19.45 -5.25
C GLU A 60 3.11 19.64 -6.76
N LYS A 61 2.47 20.64 -7.41
CA LYS A 61 2.62 20.97 -8.84
C LYS A 61 2.56 19.74 -9.74
N TRP A 62 1.41 19.07 -9.77
CA TRP A 62 1.26 17.80 -10.48
C TRP A 62 1.49 17.94 -11.99
N VAL A 63 2.14 16.94 -12.59
CA VAL A 63 2.50 16.85 -14.01
C VAL A 63 1.92 15.59 -14.66
N ASP A 64 1.63 15.64 -15.97
CA ASP A 64 1.11 14.51 -16.74
C ASP A 64 2.24 13.76 -17.45
N LEU A 65 2.47 12.52 -17.03
CA LEU A 65 3.52 11.67 -17.60
C LEU A 65 3.28 11.27 -19.06
N ASN A 66 2.06 11.44 -19.57
CA ASN A 66 1.76 11.25 -21.00
C ASN A 66 2.23 12.41 -21.88
N ARG A 67 2.59 13.55 -21.29
CA ARG A 67 2.97 14.78 -22.00
C ARG A 67 4.38 15.22 -21.63
N PRO A 68 5.43 14.44 -22.01
CA PRO A 68 6.81 14.80 -21.75
C PRO A 68 7.21 16.06 -22.51
N ILE A 69 8.08 16.85 -21.90
CA ILE A 69 8.82 17.95 -22.53
C ILE A 69 10.19 17.37 -22.85
N ARG A 70 10.60 17.48 -24.12
CA ARG A 70 11.88 16.94 -24.59
C ARG A 70 12.81 18.08 -25.02
N ASN A 71 14.12 17.87 -24.85
CA ASN A 71 15.13 18.75 -25.46
C ASN A 71 15.36 18.37 -26.93
N SER A 72 16.25 19.10 -27.62
CA SER A 72 16.65 18.85 -29.01
C SER A 72 17.23 17.45 -29.24
N ARG A 73 17.84 16.83 -28.21
CA ARG A 73 18.37 15.45 -28.23
C ARG A 73 17.30 14.39 -27.96
N GLY A 74 16.05 14.78 -27.79
CA GLY A 74 14.94 13.87 -27.50
C GLY A 74 14.87 13.39 -26.04
N GLU A 75 15.69 13.90 -25.13
CA GLU A 75 15.69 13.52 -23.72
C GLU A 75 14.53 14.19 -22.96
N VAL A 76 13.90 13.47 -22.03
CA VAL A 76 12.79 14.01 -21.24
C VAL A 76 13.31 14.90 -20.13
N ILE A 77 13.22 16.21 -20.32
CA ILE A 77 13.61 17.23 -19.33
C ILE A 77 12.49 17.57 -18.34
N GLY A 78 11.25 17.20 -18.66
CA GLY A 78 10.11 17.48 -17.79
C GLY A 78 8.79 16.96 -18.33
N TYR A 79 7.70 17.42 -17.72
CA TYR A 79 6.34 17.04 -18.10
C TYR A 79 5.42 18.26 -17.97
N ARG A 80 4.43 18.35 -18.86
CA ARG A 80 3.42 19.41 -18.81
C ARG A 80 2.54 19.25 -17.55
N SER A 81 1.94 20.34 -17.09
CA SER A 81 1.05 20.33 -15.92
C SER A 81 -0.07 19.30 -16.07
N CYS A 82 -0.31 18.51 -15.03
CA CYS A 82 -1.44 17.60 -14.94
C CYS A 82 -2.72 18.41 -14.83
N GLY A 83 -3.77 17.98 -15.51
CA GLY A 83 -5.05 18.68 -15.59
C GLY A 83 -5.41 18.93 -17.03
N ARG A 84 -6.60 18.51 -17.44
CA ARG A 84 -7.10 18.82 -18.77
C ARG A 84 -7.93 20.09 -18.71
N SER A 85 -7.69 21.01 -19.63
CA SER A 85 -8.68 22.03 -19.97
C SER A 85 -9.88 21.41 -20.71
N SER A 86 -9.74 20.18 -21.24
CA SER A 86 -10.72 19.50 -22.09
C SER A 86 -11.08 18.05 -21.71
N ALA A 87 -12.33 17.62 -21.92
CA ALA A 87 -12.70 16.20 -21.93
C ALA A 87 -13.52 15.78 -23.17
N LYS A 88 -14.01 16.72 -23.98
CA LYS A 88 -14.68 16.41 -25.24
C LYS A 88 -13.64 16.29 -26.37
N GLY A 89 -13.76 15.24 -27.16
CA GLY A 89 -13.17 15.17 -28.51
C GLY A 89 -11.71 14.69 -28.63
N SER A 90 -10.93 14.55 -27.56
CA SER A 90 -9.56 14.07 -27.75
C SER A 90 -9.47 12.53 -27.67
N LYS A 91 -8.95 11.91 -28.74
CA LYS A 91 -8.33 10.57 -28.74
C LYS A 91 -7.16 10.45 -27.72
N GLU A 92 -6.91 11.46 -26.88
CA GLU A 92 -5.78 11.52 -25.96
C GLU A 92 -5.96 10.56 -24.77
N LYS A 93 -4.90 9.78 -24.52
CA LYS A 93 -4.75 8.90 -23.36
C LYS A 93 -5.08 9.59 -22.05
N TYR A 94 -5.95 8.95 -21.25
CA TYR A 94 -6.32 9.38 -19.90
C TYR A 94 -5.08 9.82 -19.10
N PRO A 95 -5.11 10.99 -18.42
CA PRO A 95 -3.90 11.63 -17.90
C PRO A 95 -3.27 10.76 -16.81
N LEU A 96 -1.94 10.74 -16.81
CA LEU A 96 -1.14 9.93 -15.91
C LEU A 96 -0.38 10.85 -14.95
N CYS A 97 -1.09 11.34 -13.94
CA CYS A 97 -0.59 12.43 -13.10
C CYS A 97 0.32 11.97 -11.96
N ARG A 98 1.41 12.71 -11.73
CA ARG A 98 2.31 12.57 -10.57
C ARG A 98 2.77 13.91 -10.02
N PRO A 99 3.09 14.01 -8.71
CA PRO A 99 3.61 15.25 -8.13
C PRO A 99 4.99 15.55 -8.72
N SER A 100 5.27 16.84 -8.97
CA SER A 100 6.60 17.29 -9.38
C SER A 100 7.53 17.38 -8.16
N TYR A 101 7.00 17.84 -7.03
CA TYR A 101 7.75 18.03 -5.79
C TYR A 101 7.06 17.35 -4.61
N ARG A 102 7.87 16.87 -3.66
CA ARG A 102 7.40 16.33 -2.38
C ARG A 102 7.14 17.49 -1.41
N VAL A 103 5.91 17.64 -0.95
CA VAL A 103 5.54 18.70 0.02
C VAL A 103 5.46 18.16 1.44
N THR A 104 5.00 16.91 1.60
CA THR A 104 4.91 16.25 2.92
C THR A 104 5.23 14.76 2.78
N SER A 105 5.33 14.05 3.91
CA SER A 105 5.41 12.57 3.93
C SER A 105 4.22 11.89 3.26
N ARG A 106 3.05 12.55 3.23
CA ARG A 106 1.84 12.06 2.55
C ARG A 106 1.82 12.32 1.03
N THR A 107 2.82 13.02 0.49
CA THR A 107 2.96 13.20 -0.95
C THR A 107 3.36 11.86 -1.57
N PRO A 108 2.63 11.37 -2.60
CA PRO A 108 3.05 10.18 -3.33
C PRO A 108 4.42 10.36 -3.95
N ARG A 109 5.01 9.28 -4.47
CA ARG A 109 6.30 9.39 -5.14
C ARG A 109 6.28 10.46 -6.26
N THR A 110 7.32 11.25 -6.43
CA THR A 110 7.40 12.23 -7.53
C THR A 110 7.64 11.52 -8.86
N TYR A 111 7.54 12.23 -9.99
CA TYR A 111 7.89 11.62 -11.28
C TYR A 111 9.37 11.25 -11.37
N LYS A 112 10.26 12.03 -10.73
CA LYS A 112 11.71 11.80 -10.65
C LYS A 112 12.04 10.53 -9.87
N GLU A 113 11.19 10.18 -8.91
CA GLU A 113 11.36 8.98 -8.09
C GLU A 113 10.89 7.70 -8.79
N ILE A 114 10.40 7.73 -10.05
CA ILE A 114 9.88 6.56 -10.79
C ILE A 114 10.79 6.24 -11.98
N SER A 115 11.13 4.96 -12.17
CA SER A 115 11.90 4.53 -13.34
C SER A 115 11.11 4.68 -14.65
N GLN A 116 11.81 4.90 -15.76
CA GLN A 116 11.20 5.00 -17.10
C GLN A 116 10.41 3.73 -17.47
N SER A 117 10.92 2.56 -17.09
CA SER A 117 10.22 1.27 -17.29
C SER A 117 8.88 1.21 -16.55
N ALA A 118 8.85 1.68 -15.29
CA ALA A 118 7.62 1.73 -14.50
C ALA A 118 6.62 2.77 -15.06
N ILE A 119 7.11 3.90 -15.58
CA ILE A 119 6.27 4.86 -16.30
C ILE A 119 5.69 4.23 -17.57
N LYS A 120 6.50 3.54 -18.38
CA LYS A 120 6.04 2.85 -19.62
C LYS A 120 4.97 1.81 -19.32
N LYS A 121 5.15 1.01 -18.26
CA LYS A 121 4.15 0.04 -17.79
C LYS A 121 2.86 0.74 -17.35
N ALA A 122 2.97 1.77 -16.50
CA ALA A 122 1.81 2.52 -16.03
C ALA A 122 1.02 3.15 -17.19
N LYS A 123 1.69 3.67 -18.22
CA LYS A 123 1.04 4.18 -19.45
C LYS A 123 0.22 3.10 -20.15
N ARG A 124 0.80 1.91 -20.32
CA ARG A 124 0.14 0.74 -20.95
C ARG A 124 -1.07 0.29 -20.14
N ASP A 125 -0.93 0.18 -18.83
CA ASP A 125 -2.00 -0.24 -17.94
C ASP A 125 -3.14 0.79 -17.93
N LYS A 126 -2.80 2.10 -17.88
CA LYS A 126 -3.82 3.16 -17.93
C LYS A 126 -4.59 3.16 -19.25
N SER A 127 -3.93 2.87 -20.37
CA SER A 127 -4.62 2.77 -21.67
C SER A 127 -5.61 1.61 -21.75
N LYS A 128 -5.37 0.52 -21.01
CA LYS A 128 -6.30 -0.61 -20.93
C LYS A 128 -7.52 -0.29 -20.08
N VAL A 129 -7.31 0.30 -18.90
CA VAL A 129 -8.41 0.54 -17.95
C VAL A 129 -9.22 1.79 -18.25
N ARG A 130 -8.72 2.72 -19.07
CA ARG A 130 -9.45 3.93 -19.56
C ARG A 130 -10.22 4.73 -18.49
N GLY A 131 -9.76 4.70 -17.24
CA GLY A 131 -10.39 5.44 -16.13
C GLY A 131 -11.31 4.60 -15.22
N SER A 132 -11.61 3.35 -15.55
CA SER A 132 -12.44 2.46 -14.71
C SER A 132 -11.73 1.98 -13.45
N LYS A 133 -10.39 1.92 -13.48
CA LYS A 133 -9.58 1.42 -12.36
C LYS A 133 -8.38 2.33 -12.05
N ASN A 134 -8.00 2.33 -10.77
CA ASN A 134 -6.74 2.91 -10.32
C ASN A 134 -5.60 1.96 -10.71
N ILE A 135 -4.57 2.50 -11.35
CA ILE A 135 -3.37 1.74 -11.70
C ILE A 135 -2.26 2.01 -10.68
N LYS A 136 -1.37 1.05 -10.52
CA LYS A 136 -0.20 1.20 -9.66
C LYS A 136 0.95 1.71 -10.51
N PHE A 137 1.46 2.89 -10.15
CA PHE A 137 2.77 3.34 -10.62
C PHE A 137 3.81 2.51 -9.90
N GLY A 138 4.58 1.71 -10.65
CA GLY A 138 5.55 0.76 -10.12
C GLY A 138 6.16 1.28 -8.82
N GLY A 139 5.77 0.66 -7.70
CA GLY A 139 5.81 1.25 -6.37
C GLY A 139 5.23 0.30 -5.31
N GLY A 140 5.99 -0.71 -4.88
CA GLY A 140 7.16 -1.22 -5.59
C GLY A 140 6.74 -2.41 -6.45
N GLN A 141 7.67 -3.21 -6.93
CA GLN A 141 7.82 -4.46 -6.20
C GLN A 141 7.23 -4.28 -4.77
N THR A 142 6.22 -5.05 -4.35
CA THR A 142 6.52 -5.80 -3.12
C THR A 142 7.93 -6.28 -3.40
N ARG A 143 8.98 -5.59 -2.88
CA ARG A 143 10.38 -6.03 -3.01
C ARG A 143 10.18 -7.50 -2.83
N SER A 144 10.32 -8.28 -3.90
CA SER A 144 9.94 -9.68 -3.86
C SER A 144 10.65 -10.15 -2.61
N GLN A 145 9.90 -10.41 -1.54
CA GLN A 145 10.49 -10.30 -0.21
C GLN A 145 11.27 -11.58 -0.05
N TYR A 146 12.48 -11.51 -0.57
CA TYR A 146 13.27 -12.61 -1.04
C TYR A 146 14.68 -12.06 -1.22
N TYR A 147 15.57 -12.64 -0.43
CA TYR A 147 16.82 -12.05 0.05
C TYR A 147 16.55 -10.81 0.91
N GLY A 148 16.40 -11.06 2.21
CA GLY A 148 16.30 -10.04 3.24
C GLY A 148 17.22 -8.87 2.91
N LYS A 149 16.77 -7.64 3.22
CA LYS A 149 17.69 -6.50 3.10
C LYS A 149 18.99 -6.92 3.79
N ARG A 150 20.14 -6.78 3.11
CA ARG A 150 21.42 -6.84 3.80
C ARG A 150 21.32 -5.81 4.91
N SER A 151 21.16 -6.30 6.12
CA SER A 151 21.10 -5.52 7.33
C SER A 151 22.32 -5.92 8.11
N ARG A 152 22.98 -4.94 8.70
CA ARG A 152 24.07 -5.20 9.65
C ARG A 152 23.56 -6.01 10.85
N VAL A 153 22.25 -5.95 11.12
CA VAL A 153 21.61 -6.66 12.24
C VAL A 153 20.90 -7.91 11.73
N MET A 154 21.49 -9.06 12.05
CA MET A 154 20.94 -10.39 11.81
C MET A 154 20.44 -11.00 13.12
N ILE A 155 19.32 -11.69 13.08
CA ILE A 155 18.67 -12.34 14.23
C ILE A 155 18.69 -13.84 14.01
N LYS A 156 19.38 -14.57 14.88
CA LYS A 156 19.50 -16.03 14.84
C LYS A 156 18.12 -16.69 14.91
N VAL A 157 17.84 -17.58 13.97
CA VAL A 157 16.62 -18.40 13.91
C VAL A 157 16.78 -19.55 14.91
N PRO A 158 15.87 -19.68 15.91
CA PRO A 158 15.91 -20.80 16.84
C PRO A 158 15.60 -22.13 16.17
N GLU A 159 16.14 -23.22 16.70
CA GLU A 159 15.96 -24.56 16.13
C GLU A 159 14.50 -25.02 16.11
N ASN A 160 13.71 -24.67 17.14
CA ASN A 160 12.28 -24.98 17.13
C ASN A 160 11.49 -24.23 16.04
N VAL A 161 11.89 -23.00 15.68
CA VAL A 161 11.32 -22.23 14.58
C VAL A 161 11.63 -22.92 13.25
N ARG A 162 12.88 -23.38 13.08
CA ARG A 162 13.30 -24.14 11.90
C ARG A 162 12.50 -25.44 11.75
N LYS A 163 12.32 -26.22 12.82
CA LYS A 163 11.52 -27.45 12.84
C LYS A 163 10.07 -27.21 12.38
N TRP A 164 9.43 -26.15 12.86
CA TRP A 164 8.07 -25.80 12.42
C TRP A 164 8.01 -25.35 10.96
N ALA A 165 9.02 -24.64 10.48
CA ALA A 165 9.11 -24.24 9.08
C ALA A 165 9.26 -25.44 8.14
N LEU A 166 10.08 -26.44 8.52
CA LEU A 166 10.17 -27.72 7.81
C LEU A 166 8.85 -28.50 7.85
N TYR A 167 8.19 -28.51 9.01
CA TYR A 167 6.91 -29.17 9.19
C TYR A 167 5.81 -28.60 8.27
N ALA A 168 5.88 -27.32 7.90
CA ALA A 168 4.98 -26.72 6.91
C ALA A 168 5.02 -27.47 5.56
N PHE A 169 6.21 -27.85 5.11
CA PHE A 169 6.39 -28.59 3.85
C PHE A 169 5.90 -30.04 3.97
N LYS A 170 6.06 -30.67 5.14
CA LYS A 170 5.47 -32.00 5.42
C LYS A 170 3.94 -31.96 5.39
N LEU A 171 3.32 -30.92 5.96
CA LEU A 171 1.87 -30.76 5.88
C LEU A 171 1.40 -30.53 4.43
N LYS A 172 2.18 -29.79 3.64
CA LYS A 172 1.91 -29.60 2.22
C LYS A 172 1.90 -30.93 1.46
N SER A 173 2.91 -31.79 1.69
CA SER A 173 3.06 -33.05 0.96
C SER A 173 1.94 -34.05 1.26
N ILE A 174 1.33 -33.99 2.44
CA ILE A 174 0.21 -34.85 2.83
C ILE A 174 -1.17 -34.26 2.48
N GLY A 175 -1.23 -33.12 1.77
CA GLY A 175 -2.46 -32.58 1.20
C GLY A 175 -3.02 -31.31 1.84
N PHE A 176 -2.38 -30.73 2.87
CA PHE A 176 -2.86 -29.46 3.43
C PHE A 176 -2.68 -28.29 2.43
N GLN A 177 -3.65 -27.38 2.41
CA GLN A 177 -3.72 -26.25 1.49
C GLN A 177 -3.96 -24.92 2.22
N GLY A 178 -3.66 -23.80 1.55
CA GLY A 178 -4.12 -22.47 1.97
C GLY A 178 -3.08 -21.40 2.32
N ALA A 179 -1.78 -21.74 2.34
CA ALA A 179 -0.74 -20.73 2.51
C ALA A 179 -0.47 -19.97 1.19
N THR A 180 -0.29 -18.65 1.31
CA THR A 180 0.12 -17.79 0.20
C THR A 180 1.57 -18.07 -0.20
N GLU A 181 1.96 -17.64 -1.41
CA GLU A 181 3.36 -17.71 -1.87
C GLU A 181 4.32 -17.02 -0.88
N THR A 182 3.90 -15.93 -0.24
CA THR A 182 4.71 -15.23 0.77
C THR A 182 4.94 -16.10 2.01
N GLY A 183 3.94 -16.86 2.45
CA GLY A 183 4.08 -17.83 3.52
C GLY A 183 5.10 -18.92 3.17
N TRP A 184 4.99 -19.53 1.99
CA TRP A 184 5.94 -20.56 1.56
C TRP A 184 7.37 -20.06 1.46
N ARG A 185 7.57 -18.84 0.95
CA ARG A 185 8.89 -18.21 0.91
C ARG A 185 9.45 -17.97 2.32
N ARG A 186 8.60 -17.55 3.27
CA ARG A 186 8.99 -17.40 4.69
C ARG A 186 9.38 -18.73 5.31
N ALA A 187 8.59 -19.79 5.09
CA ALA A 187 8.91 -21.13 5.57
C ALA A 187 10.26 -21.60 5.02
N LYS A 188 10.51 -21.43 3.72
CA LYS A 188 11.80 -21.76 3.11
C LYS A 188 12.96 -21.00 3.77
N GLN A 189 12.81 -19.69 3.97
CA GLN A 189 13.83 -18.85 4.62
C GLN A 189 14.15 -19.34 6.04
N LEU A 190 13.14 -19.60 6.86
CA LEU A 190 13.32 -20.05 8.24
C LEU A 190 13.87 -21.48 8.32
N ALA A 191 13.57 -22.32 7.34
CA ALA A 191 14.10 -23.67 7.25
C ALA A 191 15.58 -23.69 6.83
N SER A 192 15.99 -22.81 5.90
CA SER A 192 17.31 -22.88 5.28
C SER A 192 18.35 -21.91 5.85
N GLN A 193 17.95 -20.83 6.53
CA GLN A 193 18.88 -19.81 7.03
C GLN A 193 19.09 -19.93 8.54
N GLU A 194 20.32 -19.72 9.00
CA GLU A 194 20.64 -19.64 10.44
C GLU A 194 20.18 -18.33 11.08
N SER A 195 20.01 -17.28 10.30
CA SER A 195 19.59 -15.96 10.76
C SER A 195 18.76 -15.23 9.71
N ILE A 196 17.93 -14.28 10.15
CA ILE A 196 17.17 -13.37 9.28
C ILE A 196 17.50 -11.91 9.60
N SER A 197 17.33 -11.02 8.63
CA SER A 197 17.49 -9.58 8.85
C SER A 197 16.49 -9.03 9.88
N VAL A 198 16.86 -7.96 10.61
CA VAL A 198 15.92 -7.25 11.50
C VAL A 198 14.69 -6.71 10.76
N GLU A 199 14.82 -6.36 9.47
CA GLU A 199 13.70 -6.05 8.59
C GLU A 199 12.70 -7.19 8.45
N ASP A 200 13.21 -8.41 8.24
CA ASP A 200 12.40 -9.61 8.11
C ASP A 200 11.73 -9.98 9.44
N ALA A 201 12.44 -9.83 10.55
CA ALA A 201 11.86 -10.02 11.88
C ALA A 201 10.71 -9.02 12.14
N ARG A 202 10.89 -7.74 11.79
CA ARG A 202 9.81 -6.75 11.85
C ARG A 202 8.65 -7.10 10.94
N TYR A 203 8.92 -7.64 9.75
CA TYR A 203 7.87 -8.08 8.84
C TYR A 203 7.07 -9.25 9.42
N MET A 204 7.74 -10.26 10.00
CA MET A 204 7.09 -11.35 10.74
C MET A 204 6.23 -10.81 11.88
N ARG A 205 6.76 -9.86 12.67
CA ARG A 205 6.01 -9.23 13.77
C ARG A 205 4.72 -8.58 13.29
N ASN A 206 4.80 -7.80 12.21
CA ASN A 206 3.64 -7.12 11.63
C ASN A 206 2.67 -8.10 10.94
N TRP A 207 3.16 -9.23 10.46
CA TRP A 207 2.31 -10.30 9.98
C TRP A 207 1.55 -10.94 11.15
N PHE A 208 2.23 -11.34 12.23
CA PHE A 208 1.60 -11.94 13.41
C PHE A 208 0.58 -11.02 14.08
N ALA A 209 0.87 -9.72 14.19
CA ALA A 209 -0.06 -8.75 14.79
C ALA A 209 -1.42 -8.71 14.06
N ARG A 210 -1.45 -9.03 12.77
CA ARG A 210 -2.70 -9.13 11.98
C ARG A 210 -3.30 -10.53 12.07
N HIS A 211 -2.47 -11.57 12.01
CA HIS A 211 -2.93 -12.95 11.87
C HIS A 211 -3.25 -13.63 13.19
N ILE A 212 -2.95 -13.00 14.33
CA ILE A 212 -3.42 -13.43 15.65
C ILE A 212 -4.95 -13.46 15.75
N TYR A 213 -5.64 -12.64 14.94
CA TYR A 213 -7.11 -12.60 14.89
C TYR A 213 -7.71 -13.41 13.74
N THR A 214 -6.96 -13.65 12.65
CA THR A 214 -7.49 -14.28 11.43
C THR A 214 -7.04 -15.72 11.23
N SER A 215 -5.78 -16.07 11.52
CA SER A 215 -5.23 -17.42 11.28
C SER A 215 -5.03 -18.21 12.57
N TYR A 216 -4.61 -17.54 13.66
CA TYR A 216 -4.35 -18.20 14.93
C TYR A 216 -5.55 -18.99 15.49
N PRO A 217 -6.81 -18.51 15.43
CA PRO A 217 -7.95 -19.30 15.92
C PRO A 217 -8.11 -20.65 15.21
N GLY A 218 -7.89 -20.70 13.89
CA GLY A 218 -7.99 -21.93 13.11
C GLY A 218 -6.82 -22.89 13.39
N PHE A 219 -5.60 -22.36 13.51
CA PHE A 219 -4.44 -23.15 13.96
C PHE A 219 -4.65 -23.72 15.37
N LYS A 220 -5.15 -22.89 16.31
CA LYS A 220 -5.40 -23.30 17.69
C LYS A 220 -6.42 -24.43 17.78
N LYS A 221 -7.52 -24.35 17.02
CA LYS A 221 -8.50 -25.45 16.94
C LYS A 221 -7.87 -26.76 16.44
N TRP A 222 -6.97 -26.68 15.46
CA TRP A 222 -6.25 -27.85 14.94
C TRP A 222 -5.25 -28.42 15.96
N ASP A 223 -4.53 -27.56 16.68
CA ASP A 223 -3.60 -27.96 17.74
C ASP A 223 -4.35 -28.63 18.92
N GLN A 224 -5.47 -28.05 19.35
CA GLN A 224 -6.35 -28.60 20.39
C GLN A 224 -7.00 -29.94 19.99
N ALA A 225 -7.21 -30.17 18.70
CA ALA A 225 -7.72 -31.43 18.17
C ALA A 225 -6.64 -32.53 18.06
N GLY A 226 -5.41 -32.28 18.54
CA GLY A 226 -4.32 -33.26 18.47
C GLY A 226 -3.58 -33.27 17.13
N ARG A 227 -3.66 -32.17 16.36
CA ARG A 227 -3.01 -32.02 15.03
C ARG A 227 -3.43 -33.10 14.02
N PRO A 228 -4.74 -33.33 13.83
CA PRO A 228 -5.26 -34.34 12.92
C PRO A 228 -4.76 -34.08 11.49
N LYS A 229 -4.43 -35.15 10.77
CA LYS A 229 -3.85 -35.10 9.41
C LYS A 229 -4.80 -35.63 8.33
N ASP A 230 -6.02 -35.95 8.70
CA ASP A 230 -7.04 -36.45 7.78
C ASP A 230 -7.58 -35.35 6.86
N ARG A 231 -8.30 -35.78 5.82
CA ARG A 231 -8.79 -34.92 4.73
C ARG A 231 -9.73 -33.80 5.22
N SER A 232 -10.42 -33.96 6.35
CA SER A 232 -11.34 -32.93 6.88
C SER A 232 -10.61 -31.64 7.31
N TRP A 233 -9.30 -31.72 7.56
CA TRP A 233 -8.47 -30.58 7.96
C TRP A 233 -7.66 -29.97 6.83
N HIS A 234 -7.51 -30.67 5.69
CA HIS A 234 -6.64 -30.26 4.58
C HIS A 234 -7.00 -28.88 4.01
N ARG A 235 -8.29 -28.55 3.94
CA ARG A 235 -8.78 -27.26 3.39
C ARG A 235 -8.90 -26.14 4.43
N LYS A 236 -8.50 -26.37 5.69
CA LYS A 236 -8.54 -25.32 6.72
C LYS A 236 -7.30 -24.42 6.61
N HIS A 237 -7.37 -23.46 5.68
CA HIS A 237 -6.26 -22.60 5.25
C HIS A 237 -5.53 -21.84 6.37
N ALA A 238 -6.22 -21.58 7.49
CA ALA A 238 -5.65 -20.93 8.67
C ALA A 238 -4.45 -21.70 9.25
N ILE A 239 -4.41 -23.03 9.10
CA ILE A 239 -3.37 -23.91 9.65
C ILE A 239 -2.04 -23.63 8.95
N LEU A 240 -1.97 -23.84 7.63
CA LEU A 240 -0.76 -23.57 6.87
C LEU A 240 -0.41 -22.08 6.83
N SER A 241 -1.40 -21.19 6.89
CA SER A 241 -1.15 -19.75 7.03
C SER A 241 -0.33 -19.43 8.27
N TRP A 242 -0.59 -20.07 9.42
CA TRP A 242 0.19 -19.89 10.65
C TRP A 242 1.51 -20.68 10.63
N ILE A 243 1.47 -21.94 10.19
CA ILE A 243 2.63 -22.85 10.23
C ILE A 243 3.75 -22.43 9.27
N THR A 244 3.42 -21.86 8.10
CA THR A 244 4.44 -21.32 7.19
C THR A 244 5.24 -20.14 7.76
N TRP A 245 4.79 -19.58 8.89
CA TRP A 245 5.51 -18.57 9.67
C TRP A 245 6.10 -19.17 10.96
N ALA A 246 6.32 -20.48 10.97
CA ALA A 246 6.80 -21.29 12.07
C ALA A 246 5.87 -21.39 13.29
N GLY A 247 4.56 -21.18 13.08
CA GLY A 247 3.53 -21.40 14.09
C GLY A 247 3.78 -20.62 15.39
N ASP A 248 3.45 -21.25 16.52
CA ASP A 248 3.65 -20.64 17.83
C ASP A 248 5.12 -20.44 18.21
N ALA A 249 6.03 -21.27 17.68
CA ALA A 249 7.47 -21.07 17.89
C ALA A 249 7.92 -19.76 17.22
N GLY A 250 7.51 -19.52 15.97
CA GLY A 250 7.78 -18.28 15.26
C GLY A 250 7.16 -17.07 15.95
N PHE A 251 5.92 -17.20 16.42
CA PHE A 251 5.23 -16.13 17.17
C PHE A 251 5.98 -15.78 18.45
N ARG A 252 6.27 -16.76 19.32
CA ARG A 252 6.98 -16.52 20.59
C ARG A 252 8.37 -15.94 20.39
N TRP A 253 9.11 -16.43 19.40
CA TRP A 253 10.44 -15.92 19.08
C TRP A 253 10.42 -14.45 18.68
N ILE A 254 9.58 -14.08 17.71
CA ILE A 254 9.47 -12.71 17.22
C ILE A 254 8.88 -11.76 18.26
N ASN A 255 8.00 -12.28 19.13
CA ASN A 255 7.35 -11.52 20.20
C ASN A 255 8.18 -11.46 21.49
N SER A 256 9.39 -12.03 21.52
CA SER A 256 10.29 -11.99 22.67
C SER A 256 10.84 -10.58 22.90
N LEU A 257 11.07 -10.22 24.17
CA LEU A 257 11.66 -8.92 24.51
C LEU A 257 13.00 -8.68 23.83
N LYS A 258 13.81 -9.74 23.68
CA LYS A 258 15.10 -9.71 22.97
C LYS A 258 14.94 -9.25 21.51
N VAL A 259 14.08 -9.92 20.75
CA VAL A 259 13.87 -9.59 19.33
C VAL A 259 13.18 -8.23 19.18
N LEU A 260 12.20 -7.93 20.02
CA LEU A 260 11.52 -6.62 20.00
C LEU A 260 12.47 -5.47 20.32
N SER A 261 13.40 -5.64 21.27
CA SER A 261 14.43 -4.64 21.59
C SER A 261 15.34 -4.37 20.39
N GLN A 262 15.78 -5.42 19.68
CA GLN A 262 16.58 -5.27 18.46
C GLN A 262 15.83 -4.52 17.35
N ILE A 263 14.54 -4.85 17.15
CA ILE A 263 13.68 -4.16 16.17
C ILE A 263 13.50 -2.69 16.57
N ASN A 264 13.18 -2.42 17.83
CA ASN A 264 12.93 -1.09 18.36
C ASN A 264 14.16 -0.20 18.24
N ARG A 265 15.34 -0.71 18.62
CA ARG A 265 16.62 -0.01 18.49
C ARG A 265 16.93 0.34 17.04
N TYR A 266 16.76 -0.60 16.11
CA TYR A 266 17.13 -0.38 14.71
C TYR A 266 16.17 0.57 13.98
N PHE A 267 14.88 0.58 14.34
CA PHE A 267 13.88 1.39 13.63
C PHE A 267 13.39 2.63 14.40
N GLY A 268 13.85 2.87 15.63
CA GLY A 268 13.32 3.94 16.48
C GLY A 268 11.84 3.76 16.78
N THR A 269 11.43 2.52 17.08
CA THR A 269 10.02 2.18 17.39
C THR A 269 9.84 1.73 18.83
N GLU A 270 8.60 1.69 19.31
CA GLU A 270 8.25 1.25 20.66
C GLU A 270 7.29 0.05 20.63
N TYR A 271 7.63 -0.99 19.86
CA TYR A 271 6.79 -2.18 19.82
C TYR A 271 6.78 -2.90 21.16
N LYS A 272 5.57 -3.09 21.68
CA LYS A 272 5.28 -3.97 22.83
C LYS A 272 4.92 -5.39 22.35
N PRO A 273 5.06 -6.42 23.21
CA PRO A 273 4.60 -7.76 22.91
C PRO A 273 3.12 -7.77 22.50
N ILE A 274 2.82 -8.45 21.41
CA ILE A 274 1.47 -8.71 20.92
C ILE A 274 0.76 -9.54 21.98
N ARG A 275 -0.31 -8.98 22.56
CA ARG A 275 -1.21 -9.69 23.46
C ARG A 275 -2.31 -10.32 22.60
N GLY A 276 -2.45 -11.65 22.63
CA GLY A 276 -3.70 -12.29 22.23
C GLY A 276 -4.84 -11.79 23.13
N LYS A 277 -6.11 -11.92 22.73
CA LYS A 277 -7.22 -11.65 23.67
C LYS A 277 -6.93 -12.42 24.97
N LYS A 278 -6.77 -11.69 26.10
CA LYS A 278 -7.01 -12.29 27.41
C LYS A 278 -8.45 -12.79 27.34
N ARG A 279 -8.67 -14.03 27.75
CA ARG A 279 -10.03 -14.48 28.09
C ARG A 279 -10.59 -13.45 29.09
N ALA A 280 -11.80 -12.95 28.83
CA ALA A 280 -12.63 -12.58 29.96
C ALA A 280 -12.76 -13.85 30.83
N PRO A 281 -12.69 -13.73 32.17
CA PRO A 281 -12.72 -14.87 33.09
C PRO A 281 -13.83 -15.85 32.72
#